data_AF-A0A832GV19-F1
#
_entry.id   AF-A0A832GV19-F1
#
_cell.length_a   1.000
_cell.length_b   1.000
_cell.length_c   1.000
_cell.angle_alpha   90.00
_cell.angle_beta   90.00
_cell.angle_gamma   90.00
#
_symmetry.space_group_name_H-M   'P 1'
#
loop_
_entity.id
_entity.type
_entity.pdbx_description
1 polymer ?
#
loop_
_entity_poly.entity_id
_entity_poly.type
_entity_poly.pdbx_seq_one_letter_code
_entity_poly.pdbx_strand_id
1 'polypeptide(L)'
;MSLKLSIDRLRFVDKRVVCALRKLGVSSLWELVELALTARERRKLARAAGVGEGDILKLVRIADMCRVAELELAELLVEAGIHTPLELPLRPDGVVHQLVVEAAARLRVTPPSREEVEAARRSAFELAPLFDY
;
A
#
# COMPACT_ATOMS: atom_id res chain seq x y z
N MET A 1 2.18 -16.53 0.60
CA MET A 1 1.48 -15.24 0.49
C MET A 1 1.22 -14.95 -0.98
N SER A 2 0.01 -14.55 -1.32
CA SER A 2 -0.57 -14.74 -2.65
C SER A 2 0.03 -13.76 -3.68
N LEU A 3 0.74 -14.32 -4.67
CA LEU A 3 1.35 -13.62 -5.81
C LEU A 3 0.34 -12.95 -6.77
N LYS A 4 -0.95 -12.82 -6.38
CA LYS A 4 -2.06 -12.39 -7.25
C LYS A 4 -3.14 -11.59 -6.52
N LEU A 5 -2.76 -10.65 -5.64
CA LEU A 5 -3.74 -9.71 -5.07
C LEU A 5 -4.25 -8.79 -6.19
N SER A 6 -5.51 -9.00 -6.59
CA SER A 6 -6.17 -8.20 -7.62
C SER A 6 -6.33 -6.74 -7.18
N ILE A 7 -6.05 -5.81 -8.09
CA ILE A 7 -6.25 -4.38 -7.84
C ILE A 7 -7.74 -4.00 -7.68
N ASP A 8 -8.67 -4.87 -8.08
CA ASP A 8 -10.10 -4.63 -7.91
C ASP A 8 -10.54 -4.70 -6.43
N ARG A 9 -9.75 -5.39 -5.59
CA ARG A 9 -10.01 -5.51 -4.14
C ARG A 9 -9.71 -4.24 -3.35
N LEU A 10 -9.01 -3.27 -3.95
CA LEU A 10 -8.65 -2.01 -3.29
C LEU A 10 -9.89 -1.19 -2.96
N ARG A 11 -10.00 -0.75 -1.71
CA ARG A 11 -11.14 -0.01 -1.17
C ARG A 11 -10.92 1.49 -1.13
N PHE A 12 -9.68 1.94 -0.88
CA PHE A 12 -9.37 3.36 -0.66
C PHE A 12 -8.60 3.99 -1.81
N VAL A 13 -8.60 3.35 -2.97
CA VAL A 13 -8.05 3.89 -4.22
C VAL A 13 -9.18 4.28 -5.16
N ASP A 14 -9.00 5.40 -5.86
CA ASP A 14 -9.95 5.88 -6.85
C ASP A 14 -10.14 4.82 -7.96
N LYS A 15 -11.40 4.44 -8.19
CA LYS A 15 -11.75 3.43 -9.19
C LYS A 15 -11.36 3.83 -10.61
N ARG A 16 -11.20 5.12 -10.90
CA ARG A 16 -10.67 5.62 -12.18
C ARG A 16 -9.24 5.13 -12.41
N VAL A 17 -8.41 5.11 -11.37
CA VAL A 17 -7.02 4.63 -11.44
C VAL A 17 -6.98 3.13 -11.68
N VAL A 18 -7.80 2.37 -10.94
CA VAL A 18 -7.93 0.92 -11.12
C VAL A 18 -8.37 0.59 -12.56
N CYS A 19 -9.38 1.28 -13.07
CA CYS A 19 -9.87 1.10 -14.44
C CYS A 19 -8.79 1.44 -15.50
N ALA A 20 -8.04 2.51 -15.30
CA ALA A 20 -6.96 2.91 -16.20
C ALA A 20 -5.85 1.84 -16.27
N LEU A 21 -5.42 1.32 -15.12
CA LEU A 21 -4.42 0.26 -15.03
C LEU A 21 -4.90 -1.04 -15.68
N ARG A 22 -6.17 -1.42 -15.48
CA ARG A 22 -6.77 -2.59 -16.15
C ARG A 22 -6.73 -2.47 -17.67
N LYS A 23 -6.99 -1.29 -18.23
CA LYS A 23 -6.94 -1.05 -19.68
C LYS A 23 -5.53 -1.22 -20.26
N LEU A 24 -4.50 -1.08 -19.42
CA LEU A 24 -3.10 -1.35 -19.77
C LEU A 24 -2.68 -2.79 -19.50
N GLY A 25 -3.60 -3.66 -19.07
CA GLY A 25 -3.32 -5.06 -18.77
C GLY A 25 -2.79 -5.32 -17.35
N VAL A 26 -2.75 -4.31 -16.48
CA VAL A 26 -2.35 -4.49 -15.08
C VAL A 26 -3.56 -4.87 -14.25
N SER A 27 -3.54 -6.06 -13.67
CA SER A 27 -4.67 -6.68 -12.96
C SER A 27 -4.36 -7.02 -11.50
N SER A 28 -3.08 -7.03 -11.11
CA SER A 28 -2.64 -7.34 -9.75
C SER A 28 -1.63 -6.33 -9.21
N LEU A 29 -1.52 -6.28 -7.88
CA LEU A 29 -0.54 -5.44 -7.20
C LEU A 29 0.91 -5.84 -7.55
N TRP A 30 1.19 -7.13 -7.80
CA TRP A 30 2.55 -7.56 -8.16
C TRP A 30 2.94 -7.20 -9.59
N GLU A 31 2.02 -7.33 -10.55
CA GLU A 31 2.24 -6.81 -11.91
C GLU A 31 2.50 -5.30 -11.86
N LEU A 32 1.78 -4.57 -10.99
CA LEU A 32 2.06 -3.16 -10.78
C LEU A 32 3.48 -2.93 -10.23
N VAL A 33 3.88 -3.68 -9.20
CA VAL A 33 5.24 -3.57 -8.61
C VAL A 33 6.30 -3.69 -9.70
N GLU A 34 6.24 -4.73 -10.53
CA GLU A 34 7.21 -4.99 -11.60
C GLU A 34 7.32 -3.83 -12.60
N LEU A 35 6.21 -3.13 -12.85
CA LEU A 35 6.13 -2.01 -13.80
C LEU A 35 6.45 -0.64 -13.18
N ALA A 36 6.63 -0.58 -11.85
CA ALA A 36 6.64 0.65 -11.08
C ALA A 36 7.74 0.70 -10.00
N LEU A 37 8.81 -0.10 -10.15
CA LEU A 37 9.90 -0.23 -9.17
C LEU A 37 10.60 1.10 -8.88
N THR A 38 10.91 1.87 -9.92
CA THR A 38 11.64 3.15 -9.83
C THR A 38 10.74 4.36 -10.04
N ALA A 39 11.16 5.54 -9.55
CA ALA A 39 10.46 6.81 -9.81
C ALA A 39 10.29 7.11 -11.32
N ARG A 40 11.24 6.67 -12.16
CA ARG A 40 11.12 6.81 -13.62
C ARG A 40 10.01 5.92 -14.18
N GLU A 41 9.93 4.67 -13.73
CA GLU A 41 8.92 3.71 -14.16
C GLU A 41 7.52 4.10 -13.69
N ARG A 42 7.39 4.56 -12.44
CA ARG A 42 6.14 5.13 -11.91
C ARG A 42 5.62 6.27 -12.79
N ARG A 43 6.50 7.21 -13.17
CA ARG A 43 6.16 8.31 -14.08
C ARG A 43 5.74 7.85 -15.45
N LYS A 44 6.41 6.84 -16.00
CA LYS A 44 6.07 6.25 -17.31
C LYS A 44 4.69 5.60 -17.25
N LEU A 45 4.42 4.81 -16.21
CA LEU A 45 3.15 4.13 -16.01
C LEU A 45 1.99 5.12 -15.77
N ALA A 46 2.21 6.14 -14.94
CA ALA A 46 1.21 7.19 -14.69
C ALA A 46 0.80 7.91 -15.98
N ARG A 47 1.78 8.27 -16.83
CA ARG A 47 1.51 8.88 -18.15
C ARG A 47 0.76 7.94 -19.08
N ALA A 48 1.15 6.67 -19.14
CA ALA A 48 0.46 5.68 -19.98
C ALA A 48 -0.99 5.45 -19.53
N ALA A 49 -1.24 5.49 -18.22
CA ALA A 49 -2.57 5.31 -17.64
C ALA A 49 -3.42 6.59 -17.64
N GLY A 50 -2.80 7.77 -17.86
CA GLY A 50 -3.50 9.05 -17.76
C GLY A 50 -3.91 9.40 -16.33
N VAL A 51 -3.12 9.03 -15.33
CA VAL A 51 -3.35 9.27 -13.90
C VAL A 51 -2.19 10.04 -13.27
N GLY A 52 -2.35 10.47 -12.01
CA GLY A 52 -1.28 11.15 -11.29
C GLY A 52 -0.16 10.18 -10.87
N GLU A 53 1.08 10.68 -10.83
CA GLU A 53 2.20 9.89 -10.27
C GLU A 53 1.95 9.49 -8.81
N GLY A 54 1.29 10.36 -8.03
CA GLY A 54 0.88 10.08 -6.67
C GLY A 54 -0.07 8.89 -6.55
N ASP A 55 -0.94 8.66 -7.54
CA ASP A 55 -1.84 7.51 -7.55
C ASP A 55 -1.07 6.20 -7.70
N ILE A 56 -0.09 6.17 -8.60
CA ILE A 56 0.80 5.02 -8.79
C ILE A 56 1.67 4.79 -7.56
N LEU A 57 2.23 5.86 -6.99
CA LEU A 57 3.05 5.78 -5.79
C LEU A 57 2.26 5.21 -4.60
N LYS A 58 1.01 5.65 -4.41
CA LYS A 58 0.12 5.11 -3.38
C LYS A 58 -0.09 3.60 -3.55
N LEU A 59 -0.36 3.15 -4.77
CA LEU A 59 -0.57 1.74 -5.05
C LEU A 59 0.69 0.89 -4.81
N VAL A 60 1.85 1.39 -5.19
CA VAL A 60 3.15 0.75 -4.91
C VAL A 60 3.39 0.61 -3.41
N ARG A 61 3.10 1.66 -2.63
CA ARG A 61 3.19 1.63 -1.16
C ARG A 61 2.25 0.61 -0.54
N ILE A 62 1.02 0.49 -1.05
CA ILE A 62 0.06 -0.54 -0.62
C ILE A 62 0.62 -1.93 -0.93
N ALA A 63 1.16 -2.13 -2.14
CA ALA A 63 1.76 -3.40 -2.54
C ALA A 63 2.95 -3.80 -1.65
N ASP A 64 3.82 -2.84 -1.30
CA ASP A 64 4.93 -3.07 -0.36
C ASP A 64 4.43 -3.41 1.04
N MET A 65 3.42 -2.68 1.53
CA MET A 65 2.83 -2.91 2.85
C MET A 65 2.14 -4.27 2.96
N CYS A 66 1.63 -4.83 1.85
CA CYS A 66 1.09 -6.19 1.80
C CYS A 66 2.12 -7.29 2.10
N ARG A 67 3.42 -6.98 2.20
CA ARG A 67 4.46 -7.93 2.64
C ARG A 67 4.40 -8.22 4.14
N VAL A 68 3.80 -7.32 4.93
CA VAL A 68 3.71 -7.42 6.39
C VAL A 68 2.28 -7.45 6.92
N ALA A 69 1.30 -7.11 6.08
CA ALA A 69 -0.09 -6.98 6.48
C ALA A 69 -1.04 -7.51 5.40
N GLU A 70 -2.25 -7.91 5.80
CA GLU A 70 -3.34 -8.15 4.84
C GLU A 70 -3.76 -6.84 4.17
N LEU A 71 -4.37 -6.95 2.98
CA LEU A 71 -4.68 -5.82 2.10
C LEU A 71 -5.41 -4.68 2.82
N GLU A 72 -6.42 -5.03 3.62
CA GLU A 72 -7.26 -4.09 4.33
C GLU A 72 -6.47 -3.23 5.33
N LEU A 73 -5.51 -3.84 6.05
CA LEU A 73 -4.62 -3.15 6.97
C LEU A 73 -3.52 -2.40 6.21
N ALA A 74 -3.02 -2.95 5.12
CA ALA A 74 -2.03 -2.30 4.26
C ALA A 74 -2.55 -0.97 3.68
N GLU A 75 -3.79 -0.95 3.17
CA GLU A 75 -4.41 0.30 2.71
C GLU A 75 -4.58 1.31 3.86
N LEU A 76 -5.00 0.85 5.04
CA LEU A 76 -5.16 1.72 6.21
C LEU A 76 -3.84 2.32 6.70
N LEU A 77 -2.75 1.54 6.71
CA LEU A 77 -1.42 2.01 7.08
C LEU A 77 -0.94 3.13 6.15
N VAL A 78 -1.13 2.95 4.83
CA VAL A 78 -0.79 3.97 3.84
C VAL A 78 -1.65 5.22 4.00
N GLU A 79 -2.95 5.06 4.26
CA GLU A 79 -3.87 6.15 4.57
C GLU A 79 -3.54 6.87 5.88
N ALA A 80 -2.95 6.18 6.85
CA ALA A 80 -2.47 6.74 8.11
C ALA A 80 -1.14 7.50 7.96
N GLY A 81 -0.57 7.57 6.75
CA GLY A 81 0.69 8.26 6.47
C GLY A 81 1.94 7.41 6.72
N ILE A 82 1.79 6.09 6.89
CA ILE A 82 2.89 5.14 7.02
C ILE A 82 3.09 4.50 5.66
N HIS A 83 4.11 4.95 4.93
CA HIS A 83 4.19 4.72 3.50
C HIS A 83 4.99 3.47 3.13
N THR A 84 5.84 2.97 4.01
CA THR A 84 6.65 1.77 3.76
C THR A 84 6.68 0.85 4.98
N PRO A 85 6.84 -0.48 4.81
CA PRO A 85 7.03 -1.39 5.94
C PRO A 85 8.18 -0.96 6.85
N LEU A 86 9.24 -0.40 6.28
CA LEU A 86 10.45 0.02 7.00
C LEU A 86 10.20 1.18 7.97
N GLU A 87 9.10 1.93 7.80
CA GLU A 87 8.71 2.97 8.75
C GLU A 87 8.09 2.39 10.03
N LEU A 88 7.46 1.21 9.97
CA LEU A 88 6.79 0.59 11.12
C LEU A 88 7.70 0.42 12.35
N PRO A 89 8.92 -0.15 12.24
CA PRO A 89 9.81 -0.31 13.39
C PRO A 89 10.37 1.01 13.91
N LEU A 90 10.42 2.06 13.07
CA LEU A 90 10.96 3.37 13.42
C LEU A 90 10.01 4.21 14.29
N ARG A 91 8.73 3.86 14.33
CA ARG A 91 7.75 4.56 15.16
C ARG A 91 7.77 4.02 16.59
N PRO A 92 7.53 4.89 17.61
CA PRO A 92 7.36 4.43 18.98
C PRO A 92 6.21 3.43 19.11
N ASP A 93 6.27 2.61 20.16
CA ASP A 93 5.23 1.62 20.43
C ASP A 93 3.85 2.30 20.61
N GLY A 94 2.79 1.65 20.13
CA GLY A 94 1.42 2.18 20.17
C GLY A 94 1.10 3.33 19.18
N VAL A 95 2.10 4.09 18.71
CA VAL A 95 1.87 5.22 17.77
C VAL A 95 1.30 4.74 16.44
N VAL A 96 1.81 3.64 15.89
CA VAL A 96 1.29 3.05 14.65
C VAL A 96 -0.18 2.71 14.78
N HIS A 97 -0.56 2.03 15.87
CA HIS A 97 -1.94 1.63 16.11
C HIS A 97 -2.86 2.86 16.25
N GLN A 98 -2.43 3.88 16.99
CA GLN A 98 -3.18 5.13 17.12
C GLN A 98 -3.45 5.80 15.75
N LEU A 99 -2.40 5.97 14.93
CA LEU A 99 -2.52 6.58 13.60
C LEU A 99 -3.49 5.82 12.70
N VAL A 100 -3.46 4.48 12.76
CA VAL A 100 -4.33 3.62 11.97
C VAL A 100 -5.78 3.67 12.47
N VAL A 101 -6.01 3.74 13.78
CA VAL A 101 -7.35 3.94 14.35
C VAL A 101 -7.94 5.29 13.91
N GLU A 102 -7.14 6.36 13.94
CA GLU A 102 -7.54 7.69 13.47
C GLU A 102 -7.87 7.67 11.97
N ALA A 103 -7.07 6.98 11.15
CA ALA A 103 -7.34 6.80 9.72
C ALA A 103 -8.63 6.00 9.48
N ALA A 104 -8.85 4.90 10.22
CA ALA A 104 -10.06 4.09 10.13
C ALA A 104 -11.31 4.91 10.49
N ALA A 105 -11.24 5.72 11.54
CA ALA A 105 -12.32 6.64 11.92
C ALA A 105 -12.61 7.67 10.83
N ARG A 106 -11.57 8.29 10.24
CA ARG A 106 -11.71 9.23 9.10
C ARG A 106 -12.35 8.56 7.88
N LEU A 107 -12.01 7.31 7.61
CA LEU A 107 -12.54 6.52 6.49
C LEU A 107 -13.87 5.82 6.81
N ARG A 108 -14.37 5.94 8.05
CA ARG A 108 -15.60 5.31 8.56
C ARG A 108 -15.62 3.79 8.37
N VAL A 109 -14.51 3.14 8.69
CA VAL A 109 -14.38 1.68 8.69
C VAL A 109 -14.00 1.16 10.07
N THR A 110 -14.19 -0.14 10.28
CA THR A 110 -13.79 -0.79 11.54
C THR A 110 -12.27 -0.66 11.73
N PRO A 111 -11.81 -0.16 12.89
CA PRO A 111 -10.38 -0.11 13.17
C PRO A 111 -9.80 -1.52 13.32
N PRO A 112 -8.52 -1.73 12.95
CA PRO A 112 -7.85 -3.00 13.20
C PRO A 112 -7.60 -3.16 14.70
N SER A 113 -7.34 -4.40 15.10
CA SER A 113 -6.88 -4.70 16.45
C SER A 113 -5.43 -4.27 16.65
N ARG A 114 -5.05 -4.06 17.92
CA ARG A 114 -3.65 -3.80 18.30
C ARG A 114 -2.73 -4.95 17.88
N GLU A 115 -3.19 -6.19 18.01
CA GLU A 115 -2.43 -7.40 17.67
C GLU A 115 -2.09 -7.48 16.17
N GLU A 116 -3.05 -7.16 15.30
CA GLU A 116 -2.82 -7.12 13.84
C GLU A 116 -1.73 -6.11 13.47
N VAL A 117 -1.76 -4.92 14.09
CA VAL A 117 -0.75 -3.88 13.85
C VAL A 117 0.62 -4.28 14.40
N GLU A 118 0.67 -4.90 15.57
CA GLU A 118 1.92 -5.39 16.18
C GLU A 118 2.51 -6.57 15.41
N ALA A 119 1.69 -7.44 14.83
CA ALA A 119 2.15 -8.50 13.92
C ALA A 119 2.85 -7.91 12.69
N ALA A 120 2.22 -6.93 12.03
CA ALA A 120 2.82 -6.25 10.87
C ALA A 120 4.15 -5.55 11.23
N ARG A 121 4.20 -4.88 12.39
CA ARG A 121 5.43 -4.24 12.87
C ARG A 121 6.54 -5.26 13.14
N ARG A 122 6.23 -6.42 13.73
CA ARG A 122 7.21 -7.50 13.95
C ARG A 122 7.76 -8.04 12.63
N SER A 123 6.90 -8.30 11.65
CA SER A 123 7.33 -8.76 10.32
C SER A 123 8.22 -7.76 9.61
N ALA A 124 8.04 -6.46 9.83
CA ALA A 124 8.83 -5.41 9.18
C ALA A 124 10.30 -5.36 9.60
N PHE A 125 10.67 -5.86 10.79
CA PHE A 125 12.07 -5.87 11.24
C PHE A 125 12.99 -6.76 10.38
N GLU A 126 12.42 -7.74 9.69
CA GLU A 126 13.15 -8.74 8.91
C GLU A 126 13.20 -8.41 7.41
N LEU A 127 12.69 -7.24 6.99
CA LEU A 127 12.55 -6.90 5.57
C LEU A 127 13.72 -6.07 5.03
N ALA A 128 14.18 -6.47 3.85
CA ALA A 128 14.95 -5.60 2.97
C ALA A 128 14.01 -4.60 2.23
N PRO A 129 14.51 -3.41 1.86
CA PRO A 129 13.80 -2.51 0.95
C PRO A 129 13.45 -3.22 -0.36
N LEU A 130 12.22 -3.02 -0.84
CA LEU A 130 11.77 -3.57 -2.13
C LEU A 130 11.79 -2.53 -3.25
N PHE A 131 11.53 -1.27 -2.93
CA PHE A 131 11.48 -0.17 -3.87
C PHE A 131 12.60 0.84 -3.61
N ASP A 132 13.04 1.48 -4.69
CA ASP A 132 13.77 2.74 -4.60
C ASP A 132 12.72 3.87 -4.54
N TYR A 133 12.45 4.30 -3.31
CA TYR A 133 11.40 5.26 -3.01
C TYR A 133 11.79 6.68 -3.38
#